data_AF-A0AAZ3NXS8-F1
#
_entry.id   AF-A0AAZ3NXS8-F1
#
_cell.length_a   1.000
_cell.length_b   1.000
_cell.length_c   1.000
_cell.angle_alpha   90.00
_cell.angle_beta   90.00
_cell.angle_gamma   90.00
#
_symmetry.space_group_name_H-M   'P 1'
#
loop_
_entity.id
_entity.type
_entity.pdbx_description
1 polymer ?
#
loop_
_entity_poly.entity_id
_entity_poly.type
_entity_poly.pdbx_seq_one_letter_code
_entity_poly.pdbx_strand_id
1 'polypeptide(L)'
;MENGKVVITVQLCDEEQTEDEECEEYFLLFSGSSQSHLTSALWSGHDTLHTLCPAHDCCEAVQVTLCRARPGHLPRFNFVQDLAFDMAQFLVSQTALRAMLLDECQIPLEECERLDESLSLALRHLDLPDGWNLLGTHLRNITEPQETLVHFAARRGLKRVAVWLLLQPGAPEALRLTNRQGATPASIAQQRSHRDLHQLLTK
;
A
#
# COMPACT_ATOMS: atom_id res chain seq x y z
N MET A 1 -25.89 -24.62 1.79
CA MET A 1 -25.63 -24.15 0.41
C MET A 1 -25.08 -22.74 0.55
N GLU A 2 -23.76 -22.57 0.43
CA GLU A 2 -23.14 -21.23 0.45
C GLU A 2 -23.27 -20.63 -0.96
N ASN A 3 -24.07 -19.59 -1.09
CA ASN A 3 -24.42 -18.99 -2.39
C ASN A 3 -23.18 -18.42 -3.10
N GLY A 4 -22.96 -18.82 -4.36
CA GLY A 4 -22.02 -18.18 -5.29
C GLY A 4 -20.67 -18.88 -5.49
N LYS A 5 -20.38 -19.98 -4.80
CA LYS A 5 -19.13 -20.75 -5.01
C LYS A 5 -19.32 -21.76 -6.14
N VAL A 6 -18.56 -21.60 -7.22
CA VAL A 6 -18.49 -22.58 -8.33
C VAL A 6 -17.36 -23.56 -8.02
N VAL A 7 -17.69 -24.85 -7.94
CA VAL A 7 -16.71 -25.93 -7.77
C VAL A 7 -16.33 -26.47 -9.15
N ILE A 8 -15.03 -26.48 -9.44
CA ILE A 8 -14.49 -27.11 -10.63
C ILE A 8 -14.01 -28.50 -10.26
N THR A 9 -14.40 -29.48 -11.07
CA THR A 9 -14.05 -30.88 -10.90
C THR A 9 -13.16 -31.30 -12.05
N VAL A 10 -11.98 -31.83 -11.75
CA VAL A 10 -11.02 -32.33 -12.73
C VAL A 10 -10.82 -33.81 -12.47
N GLN A 11 -11.04 -34.63 -13.49
CA GLN A 11 -10.79 -36.06 -13.42
C GLN A 11 -9.43 -36.34 -14.04
N LEU A 12 -8.56 -37.00 -13.28
CA LEU A 12 -7.20 -37.33 -13.70
C LEU A 12 -7.23 -38.53 -14.64
N CYS A 13 -6.40 -38.47 -15.69
CA CYS A 13 -6.14 -39.61 -16.56
C CYS A 13 -5.06 -40.52 -15.94
N ASP A 14 -4.95 -41.77 -16.42
CA ASP A 14 -3.99 -42.77 -15.92
C ASP A 14 -2.52 -42.31 -15.97
N GLU A 15 -2.17 -41.37 -16.84
CA GLU A 15 -0.81 -40.79 -16.95
C GLU A 15 -0.52 -39.70 -15.89
N GLU A 16 -1.57 -39.10 -15.32
CA GLU A 16 -1.50 -38.04 -14.31
C GLU A 16 -1.57 -38.60 -12.89
N GLN A 17 -2.03 -39.84 -12.76
CA GLN A 17 -2.04 -40.62 -11.52
C GLN A 17 -0.60 -40.94 -11.08
N THR A 18 -0.37 -40.91 -9.76
CA THR A 18 0.92 -41.22 -9.16
C THR A 18 0.78 -42.40 -8.21
N GLU A 19 1.73 -43.34 -8.24
CA GLU A 19 1.77 -44.47 -7.29
C GLU A 19 1.94 -44.01 -5.82
N ASP A 20 2.47 -42.79 -5.60
CA ASP A 20 2.66 -42.16 -4.29
C ASP A 20 1.70 -40.95 -4.11
N GLU A 21 0.44 -41.22 -3.76
CA GLU A 21 -0.59 -40.19 -3.50
C GLU A 21 -0.22 -39.23 -2.34
N GLU A 22 0.68 -39.64 -1.44
CA GLU A 22 1.01 -38.88 -0.21
C GLU A 22 2.07 -37.78 -0.40
N CYS A 23 2.74 -37.70 -1.57
CA CYS A 23 3.91 -36.82 -1.75
C CYS A 23 3.77 -35.73 -2.83
N GLU A 24 2.60 -35.55 -3.44
CA GLU A 24 2.41 -34.55 -4.51
C GLU A 24 1.20 -33.66 -4.22
N GLU A 25 1.39 -32.34 -4.29
CA GLU A 25 0.32 -31.36 -4.17
C GLU A 25 -0.17 -30.95 -5.57
N TYR A 26 -1.49 -30.94 -5.75
CA TYR A 26 -2.12 -30.55 -7.01
C TYR A 26 -2.65 -29.11 -6.92
N PHE A 27 -2.44 -28.35 -7.99
CA PHE A 27 -2.91 -26.99 -8.15
C PHE A 27 -3.58 -26.81 -9.51
N LEU A 28 -4.50 -25.87 -9.59
CA LEU A 28 -5.10 -25.43 -10.84
C LEU A 28 -4.72 -23.98 -11.09
N LEU A 29 -4.05 -23.74 -12.21
CA LEU A 29 -3.70 -22.42 -12.72
C LEU A 29 -4.79 -21.95 -13.68
N PHE A 30 -5.44 -20.86 -13.32
CA PHE A 30 -6.44 -20.15 -14.10
C PHE A 30 -5.78 -18.96 -14.76
N SER A 31 -5.60 -18.97 -16.08
CA SER A 31 -4.97 -17.89 -16.84
C SER A 31 -6.00 -17.18 -17.72
N GLY A 32 -6.32 -15.94 -17.35
CA GLY A 32 -7.08 -14.99 -18.17
C GLY A 32 -6.15 -13.99 -18.86
N SER A 33 -6.74 -13.00 -19.52
CA SER A 33 -6.03 -11.98 -20.29
C SER A 33 -5.30 -10.95 -19.41
N SER A 34 -5.88 -10.60 -18.25
CA SER A 34 -5.34 -9.60 -17.31
C SER A 34 -4.81 -10.19 -16.00
N GLN A 35 -5.25 -11.40 -15.63
CA GLN A 35 -4.94 -12.01 -14.34
C GLN A 35 -4.64 -13.51 -14.49
N SER A 36 -3.85 -14.02 -13.55
CA SER A 36 -3.67 -15.46 -13.36
C SER A 36 -3.82 -15.82 -11.89
N HIS A 37 -4.60 -16.86 -11.61
CA HIS A 37 -4.89 -17.33 -10.25
C HIS A 37 -4.40 -18.77 -10.10
N LEU A 38 -3.68 -19.07 -9.03
CA LEU A 38 -3.26 -20.42 -8.68
C LEU A 38 -4.02 -20.85 -7.43
N THR A 39 -4.71 -21.99 -7.48
CA THR A 39 -5.49 -22.51 -6.35
C THR A 39 -5.14 -23.96 -6.09
N SER A 40 -5.09 -24.36 -4.81
CA SER A 40 -4.92 -25.77 -4.46
C SER A 40 -6.16 -26.59 -4.89
N ALA A 41 -5.91 -27.81 -5.34
CA ALA A 41 -6.94 -28.77 -5.70
C ALA A 41 -6.93 -29.90 -4.68
N LEU A 42 -8.08 -30.17 -4.07
CA LEU A 42 -8.24 -31.19 -3.05
C LEU A 42 -8.72 -32.50 -3.69
N TRP A 43 -8.17 -33.61 -3.23
CA TRP A 43 -8.64 -34.94 -3.60
C TRP A 43 -10.01 -35.22 -2.97
N SER A 44 -10.98 -35.69 -3.75
CA SER A 44 -12.29 -36.12 -3.24
C SER A 44 -12.57 -37.61 -3.43
N GLY A 45 -11.57 -38.38 -3.88
CA GLY A 45 -11.66 -39.82 -4.16
C GLY A 45 -11.96 -40.11 -5.63
N HIS A 46 -11.68 -41.33 -6.09
CA HIS A 46 -11.85 -41.78 -7.47
C HIS A 46 -11.15 -40.87 -8.51
N ASP A 47 -9.86 -40.58 -8.31
CA ASP A 47 -9.02 -39.81 -9.24
C ASP A 47 -9.59 -38.43 -9.59
N THR A 48 -10.36 -37.87 -8.68
CA THR A 48 -11.10 -36.63 -8.89
C THR A 48 -10.59 -35.55 -7.94
N LEU A 49 -10.19 -34.43 -8.54
CA LEU A 49 -9.76 -33.21 -7.87
C LEU A 49 -10.88 -32.17 -7.89
N HIS A 50 -11.02 -31.45 -6.78
CA HIS A 50 -11.92 -30.31 -6.70
C HIS A 50 -11.19 -29.04 -6.28
N THR A 51 -11.57 -27.92 -6.89
CA THR A 51 -11.16 -26.60 -6.45
C THR A 51 -12.31 -25.61 -6.55
N LEU A 52 -12.16 -24.49 -5.85
CA LEU A 52 -13.08 -23.36 -5.97
C LEU A 52 -12.61 -22.47 -7.12
N CYS A 53 -13.52 -22.16 -8.04
CA CYS A 53 -13.25 -21.18 -9.09
C CYS A 53 -12.99 -19.81 -8.44
N PRO A 54 -11.83 -19.18 -8.70
CA PRO A 54 -11.53 -17.85 -8.16
C PRO A 54 -12.44 -16.79 -8.81
N ALA A 55 -12.65 -15.68 -8.10
CA ALA A 55 -13.29 -14.51 -8.69
C ALA A 55 -12.35 -13.90 -9.73
N HIS A 56 -12.90 -13.49 -10.87
CA HIS A 56 -12.17 -12.86 -11.97
C HIS A 56 -12.69 -11.44 -12.21
N ASP A 57 -11.82 -10.57 -12.68
CA ASP A 57 -12.05 -9.13 -12.85
C ASP A 57 -12.82 -8.77 -14.13
N CYS A 58 -12.92 -9.68 -15.10
CA CYS A 58 -13.69 -9.46 -16.32
C CYS A 58 -14.41 -10.73 -16.81
N CYS A 59 -15.31 -10.57 -17.80
CA CYS A 59 -16.02 -11.68 -18.42
C CYS A 59 -15.22 -12.20 -19.61
N GLU A 60 -14.50 -13.31 -19.42
CA GLU A 60 -13.67 -13.92 -20.45
C GLU A 60 -13.59 -15.45 -20.33
N ALA A 61 -13.03 -16.09 -21.37
CA ALA A 61 -12.69 -17.51 -21.33
C ALA A 61 -11.32 -17.68 -20.64
N VAL A 62 -11.29 -18.45 -19.56
CA VAL A 62 -10.09 -18.67 -18.75
C VAL A 62 -9.50 -20.05 -19.08
N GLN A 63 -8.20 -20.08 -19.38
CA GLN A 63 -7.50 -21.35 -19.56
C GLN A 63 -7.20 -21.96 -18.18
N VAL A 64 -7.57 -23.23 -17.99
CA VAL A 64 -7.30 -23.97 -16.75
C VAL A 64 -6.22 -25.01 -17.01
N THR A 65 -5.15 -24.98 -16.24
CA THR A 65 -4.01 -25.88 -16.36
C THR A 65 -3.78 -26.61 -15.04
N LEU A 66 -3.66 -27.94 -15.07
CA LEU A 66 -3.28 -28.75 -13.93
C LEU A 66 -1.77 -28.60 -13.68
N CYS A 67 -1.40 -28.29 -12.44
CA CYS A 67 -0.02 -28.18 -12.00
C CYS A 67 0.22 -29.14 -10.83
N ARG A 68 1.40 -29.77 -10.80
CA ARG A 68 1.81 -30.67 -9.72
C ARG A 68 3.12 -30.18 -9.13
N ALA A 69 3.24 -30.21 -7.82
CA ALA A 69 4.47 -29.86 -7.14
C ALA A 69 4.76 -30.79 -5.96
N ARG A 70 6.04 -31.13 -5.81
CA ARG A 70 6.54 -31.85 -4.64
C ARG A 70 6.70 -30.91 -3.45
N PRO A 71 6.26 -31.31 -2.24
CA PRO A 71 6.54 -30.61 -0.99
C PRO A 71 8.05 -30.33 -0.89
N GLY A 72 8.42 -29.06 -0.84
CA GLY A 72 9.82 -28.61 -0.74
C GLY A 72 10.42 -27.93 -1.98
N HIS A 73 9.79 -28.06 -3.15
CA HIS A 73 10.19 -27.33 -4.38
C HIS A 73 9.26 -26.16 -4.72
N LEU A 74 8.31 -25.84 -3.84
CA LEU A 74 7.42 -24.70 -4.04
C LEU A 74 8.20 -23.37 -3.93
N PRO A 75 8.07 -22.47 -4.92
CA PRO A 75 8.65 -21.15 -4.83
C PRO A 75 8.05 -20.42 -3.62
N ARG A 76 8.91 -20.00 -2.70
CA ARG A 76 8.50 -19.18 -1.55
C ARG A 76 8.50 -17.72 -1.99
N PHE A 77 7.40 -17.03 -1.74
CA PHE A 77 7.43 -15.58 -1.68
C PHE A 77 7.37 -15.16 -0.20
N ASN A 78 8.13 -14.14 0.14
CA ASN A 78 8.06 -13.53 1.46
C ASN A 78 7.27 -12.24 1.31
N PHE A 79 6.21 -12.10 2.11
CA PHE A 79 5.59 -10.80 2.27
C PHE A 79 6.57 -9.91 3.04
N VAL A 80 7.08 -8.88 2.38
CA VAL A 80 7.85 -7.83 3.04
C VAL A 80 6.85 -6.73 3.36
N GLN A 81 6.64 -6.49 4.65
CA GLN A 81 5.80 -5.37 5.09
C GLN A 81 6.36 -4.06 4.52
N ASP A 82 5.52 -3.31 3.81
CA ASP A 82 5.88 -2.00 3.30
C ASP A 82 5.66 -0.96 4.41
N LEU A 83 6.71 -0.75 5.21
CA LEU A 83 6.66 0.25 6.28
C LEU A 83 6.34 1.66 5.76
N ALA A 84 6.69 2.00 4.51
CA ALA A 84 6.38 3.31 3.95
C ALA A 84 4.88 3.44 3.66
N PHE A 85 4.24 2.36 3.22
CA PHE A 85 2.79 2.29 3.05
C PHE A 85 2.05 2.40 4.39
N ASP A 86 2.49 1.66 5.41
CA ASP A 86 1.92 1.76 6.75
C ASP A 86 2.08 3.18 7.33
N MET A 87 3.25 3.79 7.13
CA MET A 87 3.50 5.18 7.51
C MET A 87 2.60 6.16 6.76
N ALA A 88 2.38 5.95 5.45
CA ALA A 88 1.48 6.77 4.64
C ALA A 88 0.04 6.70 5.15
N GLN A 89 -0.46 5.50 5.41
CA GLN A 89 -1.79 5.27 6.01
C GLN A 89 -1.91 5.98 7.36
N PHE A 90 -0.89 5.82 8.22
CA PHE A 90 -0.86 6.44 9.53
C PHE A 90 -0.88 7.97 9.44
N LEU A 91 -0.07 8.55 8.55
CA LEU A 91 0.01 10.00 8.33
C LEU A 91 -1.31 10.61 7.86
N VAL A 92 -1.96 9.97 6.89
CA VAL A 92 -3.23 10.43 6.32
C VAL A 92 -4.38 10.35 7.32
N SER A 93 -4.29 9.46 8.33
CA SER A 93 -5.27 9.37 9.42
C SER A 93 -5.25 10.54 10.42
N GLN A 94 -4.25 11.43 10.35
CA GLN A 94 -4.07 12.65 11.17
C GLN A 94 -3.97 12.49 12.70
N THR A 95 -4.26 11.31 13.25
CA THR A 95 -3.99 10.94 14.65
C THR A 95 -2.48 10.92 14.96
N ALA A 96 -1.69 10.62 13.93
CA ALA A 96 -0.25 10.43 13.90
C ALA A 96 0.59 11.69 14.06
N LEU A 97 0.12 12.83 13.55
CA LEU A 97 0.91 14.07 13.51
C LEU A 97 1.40 14.44 14.90
N ARG A 98 0.57 14.26 15.94
CA ARG A 98 0.97 14.57 17.33
C ARG A 98 2.03 13.62 17.89
N ALA A 99 2.08 12.37 17.43
CA ALA A 99 2.99 11.35 17.93
C ALA A 99 4.36 11.41 17.25
N MET A 100 4.41 11.65 15.94
CA MET A 100 5.68 11.73 15.18
C MET A 100 6.45 13.05 15.41
N LEU A 101 5.86 13.99 16.16
CA LEU A 101 6.47 15.25 16.59
C LEU A 101 7.28 15.13 17.89
N LEU A 102 7.20 13.99 18.60
CA LEU A 102 7.92 13.83 19.86
C LEU A 102 9.42 13.61 19.68
N ASP A 103 9.86 13.28 18.46
CA ASP A 103 11.24 12.89 18.24
C ASP A 103 11.96 13.87 17.30
N GLU A 104 12.70 14.80 17.90
CA GLU A 104 13.64 15.70 17.24
C GLU A 104 14.91 14.96 16.75
N CYS A 105 14.79 13.67 16.44
CA CYS A 105 15.90 12.88 15.93
C CYS A 105 16.42 13.47 14.62
N GLN A 106 17.72 13.78 14.61
CA GLN A 106 18.47 14.10 13.40
C GLN A 106 18.67 12.80 12.63
N ILE A 107 17.73 12.52 11.73
CA ILE A 107 17.89 11.43 10.76
C ILE A 107 18.97 11.86 9.75
N PRO A 108 19.96 11.01 9.45
CA PRO A 108 20.93 11.27 8.39
C PRO A 108 20.26 11.65 7.07
N LEU A 109 20.89 12.53 6.29
CA LEU A 109 20.31 13.04 5.03
C LEU A 109 19.91 11.90 4.08
N GLU A 110 20.75 10.88 3.94
CA GLU A 110 20.50 9.72 3.08
C GLU A 110 19.25 8.93 3.51
N GLU A 111 19.02 8.80 4.81
CA GLU A 111 17.81 8.15 5.34
C GLU A 111 16.56 9.01 5.10
N CYS A 112 16.68 10.34 5.19
CA CYS A 112 15.61 11.26 4.80
C CYS A 112 15.29 11.19 3.31
N GLU A 113 16.28 11.08 2.43
CA GLU A 113 16.07 10.95 0.98
C GLU A 113 15.38 9.64 0.63
N ARG A 114 15.82 8.52 1.22
CA ARG A 114 15.16 7.22 1.06
C ARG A 114 13.73 7.24 1.59
N LEU A 115 13.52 7.85 2.75
CA LEU A 115 12.18 8.03 3.33
C LEU A 115 11.30 8.88 2.41
N ASP A 116 11.80 10.01 1.89
CA ASP A 116 11.06 10.89 0.97
C ASP A 116 10.63 10.16 -0.30
N GLU A 117 11.53 9.35 -0.88
CA GLU A 117 11.20 8.51 -2.02
C GLU A 117 10.11 7.48 -1.69
N SER A 118 10.36 6.59 -0.73
CA SER A 118 9.44 5.49 -0.42
C SER A 118 8.08 6.01 0.04
N LEU A 119 8.06 7.03 0.90
CA LEU A 119 6.83 7.62 1.40
C LEU A 119 6.06 8.37 0.29
N SER A 120 6.77 9.06 -0.62
CA SER A 120 6.10 9.72 -1.76
C SER A 120 5.44 8.73 -2.71
N LEU A 121 6.04 7.55 -2.90
CA LEU A 121 5.45 6.48 -3.70
C LEU A 121 4.25 5.88 -2.99
N ALA A 122 4.36 5.57 -1.70
CA ALA A 122 3.26 5.05 -0.91
C ALA A 122 2.03 5.98 -0.92
N LEU A 123 2.24 7.29 -0.69
CA LEU A 123 1.15 8.29 -0.70
C LEU A 123 0.43 8.40 -2.06
N ARG A 124 1.14 8.18 -3.17
CA ARG A 124 0.53 8.22 -4.52
C ARG A 124 -0.39 7.04 -4.82
N HIS A 125 -0.14 5.90 -4.18
CA HIS A 125 -0.93 4.67 -4.37
C HIS A 125 -1.91 4.43 -3.24
N LEU A 126 -2.04 5.38 -2.31
CA LEU A 126 -2.95 5.28 -1.19
C LEU A 126 -4.35 5.75 -1.61
N ASP A 127 -5.36 4.92 -1.32
CA ASP A 127 -6.76 5.33 -1.43
C ASP A 127 -7.10 6.29 -0.29
N LEU A 128 -7.19 7.58 -0.62
CA LEU A 128 -7.55 8.62 0.34
C LEU A 128 -9.05 8.51 0.69
N PRO A 129 -9.43 8.71 1.97
CA PRO A 129 -10.84 8.75 2.36
C PRO A 129 -11.62 9.82 1.59
N ASP A 130 -12.91 9.58 1.37
CA ASP A 130 -13.79 10.56 0.74
C ASP A 130 -13.77 11.90 1.50
N GLY A 131 -13.57 13.00 0.76
CA GLY A 131 -13.49 14.34 1.35
C GLY A 131 -12.20 14.60 2.14
N TRP A 132 -11.16 13.78 1.97
CA TRP A 132 -9.87 14.03 2.61
C TRP A 132 -9.27 15.38 2.19
N ASN A 133 -8.69 16.07 3.17
CA ASN A 133 -8.07 17.38 3.04
C ASN A 133 -6.86 17.43 3.98
N LEU A 134 -5.79 18.13 3.57
CA LEU A 134 -4.61 18.38 4.38
C LEU A 134 -4.89 18.98 5.77
N LEU A 135 -5.99 19.71 5.92
CA LEU A 135 -6.40 20.32 7.19
C LEU A 135 -7.23 19.38 8.07
N GLY A 136 -7.74 18.27 7.51
CA GLY A 136 -8.64 17.35 8.21
C GLY A 136 -10.01 17.22 7.59
N THR A 137 -10.63 16.06 7.87
CA THR A 137 -12.00 15.71 7.47
C THR A 137 -13.05 16.52 8.24
N HIS A 138 -12.69 17.04 9.41
CA HIS A 138 -13.49 17.98 10.16
C HIS A 138 -12.81 19.34 10.08
N LEU A 139 -13.52 20.32 9.53
CA LEU A 139 -13.20 21.75 9.54
C LEU A 139 -13.11 22.26 10.99
N ARG A 140 -12.10 21.82 11.74
CA ARG A 140 -11.68 22.48 12.97
C ARG A 140 -11.23 23.86 12.53
N ASN A 141 -11.72 24.89 13.23
CA ASN A 141 -11.49 26.30 12.93
C ASN A 141 -10.10 26.51 12.28
N ILE A 142 -10.07 26.77 10.96
CA ILE A 142 -8.85 26.93 10.14
C ILE A 142 -7.97 28.10 10.67
N THR A 143 -8.49 28.86 11.63
CA THR A 143 -7.86 29.97 12.32
C THR A 143 -7.01 29.55 13.53
N GLU A 144 -7.12 28.33 14.04
CA GLU A 144 -6.32 27.89 15.19
C GLU A 144 -4.96 27.32 14.75
N PRO A 145 -3.87 27.73 15.41
CA PRO A 145 -2.55 27.21 15.09
C PRO A 145 -2.46 25.68 15.26
N GLN A 146 -2.19 24.96 14.17
CA GLN A 146 -2.11 23.50 14.15
C GLN A 146 -0.95 23.04 13.26
N GLU A 147 -0.25 22.00 13.69
CA GLU A 147 0.73 21.32 12.85
C GLU A 147 0.02 20.56 11.72
N THR A 148 0.53 20.66 10.49
CA THR A 148 -0.01 19.95 9.31
C THR A 148 1.03 18.98 8.74
N LEU A 149 0.63 18.09 7.83
CA LEU A 149 1.55 17.22 7.09
C LEU A 149 2.63 18.01 6.33
N VAL A 150 2.31 19.24 5.92
CA VAL A 150 3.26 20.13 5.24
C VAL A 150 4.35 20.60 6.21
N HIS A 151 4.02 20.88 7.47
CA HIS A 151 5.02 21.18 8.51
C HIS A 151 5.94 19.97 8.77
N PHE A 152 5.37 18.76 8.80
CA PHE A 152 6.15 17.53 8.95
C PHE A 152 7.16 17.36 7.80
N ALA A 153 6.71 17.50 6.55
CA ALA A 153 7.59 17.44 5.38
C ALA A 153 8.68 18.52 5.43
N ALA A 154 8.32 19.76 5.81
CA ALA A 154 9.25 20.88 5.95
C ALA A 154 10.34 20.63 7.01
N ARG A 155 9.99 20.00 8.14
CA ARG A 155 10.92 19.73 9.25
C ARG A 155 11.96 18.66 8.93
N ARG A 156 11.60 17.72 8.06
CA ARG A 156 12.41 16.55 7.67
C ARG A 156 13.08 16.71 6.30
N GLY A 157 12.77 17.77 5.56
CA GLY A 157 13.32 18.00 4.22
C GLY A 157 12.72 17.12 3.13
N LEU A 158 11.50 16.60 3.32
CA LEU A 158 10.84 15.64 2.42
C LEU A 158 10.21 16.37 1.22
N LYS A 159 11.01 16.61 0.18
CA LYS A 159 10.64 17.42 -0.99
C LYS A 159 9.59 16.73 -1.87
N ARG A 160 9.74 15.43 -2.14
CA ARG A 160 8.82 14.66 -2.99
C ARG A 160 7.46 14.51 -2.32
N VAL A 161 7.46 14.25 -1.01
CA VAL A 161 6.25 14.24 -0.19
C VAL A 161 5.59 15.63 -0.20
N ALA A 162 6.35 16.71 0.00
CA ALA A 162 5.80 18.07 -0.05
C ALA A 162 5.15 18.39 -1.40
N VAL A 163 5.77 18.02 -2.52
CA VAL A 163 5.16 18.20 -3.85
C VAL A 163 3.81 17.48 -3.95
N TRP A 164 3.74 16.23 -3.48
CA TRP A 164 2.48 15.48 -3.50
C TRP A 164 1.41 16.15 -2.61
N LEU A 165 1.79 16.60 -1.40
CA LEU A 165 0.90 17.30 -0.47
C LEU A 165 0.35 18.60 -1.10
N LEU A 166 1.18 19.36 -1.81
CA LEU A 166 0.76 20.62 -2.44
C LEU A 166 -0.27 20.45 -3.57
N LEU A 167 -0.44 19.22 -4.09
CA LEU A 167 -1.47 18.90 -5.07
C LEU A 167 -2.82 18.54 -4.42
N GLN A 168 -2.86 18.41 -3.09
CA GLN A 168 -4.04 17.96 -2.37
C GLN A 168 -4.96 19.13 -1.98
N PRO A 169 -6.27 18.86 -1.75
CA PRO A 169 -7.19 19.84 -1.21
C PRO A 169 -6.69 20.45 0.11
N GLY A 170 -6.82 21.78 0.25
CA GLY A 170 -6.41 22.54 1.43
C GLY A 170 -4.92 22.88 1.53
N ALA A 171 -4.13 22.61 0.48
CA ALA A 171 -2.72 23.00 0.43
C ALA A 171 -2.48 24.51 0.61
N PRO A 172 -3.23 25.42 -0.04
CA PRO A 172 -3.01 26.86 0.11
C PRO A 172 -3.20 27.34 1.55
N GLU A 173 -4.21 26.83 2.24
CA GLU A 173 -4.49 27.12 3.65
C GLU A 173 -3.40 26.52 4.54
N ALA A 174 -2.99 25.27 4.29
CA ALA A 174 -1.96 24.58 5.07
C ALA A 174 -0.59 25.27 4.99
N LEU A 175 -0.28 25.96 3.89
CA LEU A 175 0.94 26.77 3.74
C LEU A 175 0.94 28.04 4.60
N ARG A 176 -0.24 28.64 4.80
CA ARG A 176 -0.41 29.88 5.58
C ARG A 176 -0.61 29.61 7.07
N LEU A 177 -1.05 28.41 7.42
CA LEU A 177 -1.30 28.02 8.80
C LEU A 177 0.02 27.98 9.58
N THR A 178 0.03 28.64 10.72
CA THR A 178 1.12 28.53 11.69
C THR A 178 0.87 27.34 12.61
N ASN A 179 1.92 26.63 13.00
CA ASN A 179 1.82 25.67 14.08
C ASN A 179 1.73 26.37 15.47
N ARG A 180 1.67 25.58 16.54
CA ARG A 180 1.58 26.10 17.92
C ARG A 180 2.79 26.94 18.36
N GLN A 181 3.93 26.79 17.70
CA GLN A 181 5.11 27.62 17.93
C GLN A 181 5.11 28.89 17.07
N GLY A 182 4.04 29.16 16.31
CA GLY A 182 3.93 30.32 15.44
C GLY A 182 4.71 30.18 14.12
N ALA A 183 5.22 28.99 13.81
CA ALA A 183 6.02 28.73 12.62
C ALA A 183 5.14 28.24 11.46
N THR A 184 5.31 28.81 10.26
CA THR A 184 4.75 28.28 9.01
C THR A 184 5.64 27.16 8.44
N PRO A 185 5.14 26.32 7.52
CA PRO A 185 5.97 25.29 6.88
C PRO A 185 7.22 25.86 6.20
N ALA A 186 7.09 27.00 5.52
CA ALA A 186 8.22 27.70 4.89
C ALA A 186 9.26 28.13 5.94
N SER A 187 8.83 28.72 7.06
CA SER A 187 9.74 29.13 8.12
C SER A 187 10.50 27.95 8.76
N ILE A 188 9.86 26.79 8.89
CA ILE A 188 10.51 25.57 9.38
C ILE A 188 11.58 25.07 8.40
N ALA A 189 11.25 25.00 7.11
CA ALA A 189 12.20 24.59 6.08
C ALA A 189 13.41 25.52 6.03
N GLN A 190 13.21 26.83 6.22
CA GLN A 190 14.28 27.80 6.34
C GLN A 190 15.16 27.57 7.58
N GLN A 191 14.55 27.40 8.76
CA GLN A 191 15.28 27.15 10.02
C GLN A 191 16.12 25.87 9.96
N ARG A 192 15.64 24.84 9.25
CA ARG A 192 16.34 23.56 9.05
C ARG A 192 17.29 23.55 7.84
N SER A 193 17.48 24.69 7.18
CA SER A 193 18.37 24.85 6.01
C SER A 193 17.99 24.01 4.79
N HIS A 194 16.73 23.59 4.66
CA HIS A 194 16.21 22.91 3.47
C HIS A 194 15.83 23.93 2.38
N ARG A 195 16.84 24.50 1.71
CA ARG A 195 16.68 25.64 0.77
C ARG A 195 15.69 25.37 -0.36
N ASP A 196 15.81 24.23 -1.03
CA ASP A 196 14.93 23.82 -2.12
C ASP A 196 13.47 23.72 -1.68
N LEU A 197 13.25 23.13 -0.50
CA LEU A 197 11.92 22.95 0.06
C LEU A 197 11.34 24.28 0.54
N HIS A 198 12.15 25.16 1.14
CA HIS A 198 11.74 26.53 1.44
C HIS A 198 11.28 27.26 0.18
N GLN A 199 12.05 27.21 -0.91
CA GLN A 199 11.65 27.85 -2.17
C GLN A 199 10.34 27.26 -2.74
N LEU A 200 10.10 25.96 -2.55
CA LEU A 200 8.85 25.31 -2.95
C LEU A 200 7.66 25.80 -2.11
N LEU A 201 7.85 25.97 -0.80
CA LEU A 201 6.78 26.30 0.17
C LEU A 201 6.48 27.80 0.29
N THR A 202 7.34 28.67 -0.24
CA THR A 202 7.17 30.13 -0.22
C THR A 202 6.42 30.67 -1.45
N LYS A 203 6.08 29.80 -2.41
CA LYS A 203 5.28 30.13 -3.60
C LYS A 203 3.79 30.14 -3.29
#